data_AF-A0A9P1FTC1-F1
#
_entry.id   AF-A0A9P1FTC1-F1
#
_cell.length_a   1.000
_cell.length_b   1.000
_cell.length_c   1.000
_cell.angle_alpha   90.00
_cell.angle_beta   90.00
_cell.angle_gamma   90.00
#
_symmetry.space_group_name_H-M   'P 1'
#
loop_
_entity.id
_entity.type
_entity.pdbx_description
1 polymer ?
#
loop_
_entity_poly.entity_id
_entity_poly.type
_entity_poly.pdbx_seq_one_letter_code
_entity_poly.pdbx_strand_id
1 'polypeptide(L)'
;MVVPKIRCNKSKAAAAKMEAELCQHLANGGAGADGLQAIFTALAASETFVSHFYGRMPFVLECGELVAGRWTLEEQLRLLHHESYEVFQESSEEKRKPIQLTGYSRFTHPAIGQAKAHSFMADDQRDREATEASVRQGLEMGTWVISSGNSLSPHLARICEALQCSFQVPFVTTNVYISRLDSPITAPLHTDRFDSFIMQTEGAKRWRIFDTSAAVPRWPVLDAGMSDRGKAGDVLYLEQVGPLLLDECLKCGEVVYLPRGFPHATSTFDTSSLSTTSCYSTSLTVSLLLESVGLTMDKVMRCAAGIHEGRNQLGQCFGAEEILKATPQNELMRATLPIGFLARRVAPELQLARLSEGDEKLEELWVEGMVKEVQSLVKTCGLARWKSQAEEVEESLRRVLSYMWRALPRARQCCQERVYSTGKVLKEIGPDQRHEVEEKALVQFPFYPEEGIIYARSPSINSPVPVL
;
A
#
# COMPACT_ATOMS: atom_id res chain seq x y z
N MET A 1 -8.40 27.18 -0.88
CA MET A 1 -7.95 25.78 -0.93
C MET A 1 -8.51 25.15 -2.19
N VAL A 2 -7.68 24.55 -3.04
CA VAL A 2 -8.14 23.96 -4.30
C VAL A 2 -8.88 22.66 -3.98
N VAL A 3 -10.14 22.55 -4.41
CA VAL A 3 -10.87 21.28 -4.34
C VAL A 3 -10.41 20.44 -5.52
N PRO A 4 -9.93 19.20 -5.30
CA PRO A 4 -9.54 18.34 -6.39
C PRO A 4 -10.77 17.89 -7.19
N LYS A 5 -10.70 18.01 -8.52
CA LYS A 5 -11.70 17.41 -9.41
C LYS A 5 -11.52 15.91 -9.47
N ILE A 6 -12.62 15.18 -9.62
CA ILE A 6 -12.62 13.72 -9.63
C ILE A 6 -13.06 13.17 -10.98
N ARG A 7 -12.22 12.35 -11.61
CA ARG A 7 -12.53 11.69 -12.89
C ARG A 7 -12.68 10.18 -12.70
N CYS A 8 -13.85 9.65 -13.06
CA CYS A 8 -14.10 8.21 -13.20
C CYS A 8 -15.13 7.97 -14.31
N ASN A 9 -14.67 7.55 -15.49
CA ASN A 9 -15.54 7.38 -16.66
C ASN A 9 -16.61 6.29 -16.46
N LYS A 10 -16.31 5.26 -15.67
CA LYS A 10 -17.23 4.16 -15.35
C LYS A 10 -18.27 4.52 -14.28
N SER A 11 -18.04 5.56 -13.47
CA SER A 11 -18.95 5.96 -12.40
C SER A 11 -18.98 7.47 -12.17
N LYS A 12 -19.45 8.22 -13.19
CA LYS A 12 -19.51 9.69 -13.17
C LYS A 12 -20.37 10.24 -12.02
N ALA A 13 -21.49 9.59 -11.73
CA ALA A 13 -22.40 10.02 -10.65
C ALA A 13 -21.75 9.87 -9.26
N ALA A 14 -21.06 8.75 -9.01
CA ALA A 14 -20.33 8.57 -7.76
C ALA A 14 -19.14 9.52 -7.66
N ALA A 15 -18.43 9.78 -8.76
CA ALA A 15 -17.34 10.76 -8.78
C ALA A 15 -17.83 12.17 -8.41
N ALA A 16 -18.93 12.63 -9.01
CA ALA A 16 -19.53 13.92 -8.68
C ALA A 16 -20.02 14.01 -7.23
N LYS A 17 -20.61 12.92 -6.70
CA LYS A 17 -21.03 12.85 -5.30
C LYS A 17 -19.83 12.92 -4.34
N MET A 18 -18.78 12.15 -4.61
CA MET A 18 -17.54 12.18 -3.83
C MET A 18 -16.88 13.58 -3.87
N GLU A 19 -16.89 14.24 -5.03
CA GLU A 19 -16.38 15.61 -5.17
C GLU A 19 -17.14 16.59 -4.27
N ALA A 20 -18.47 16.50 -4.22
CA ALA A 20 -19.30 17.33 -3.33
C ALA A 20 -19.03 17.04 -1.84
N GLU A 21 -18.86 15.77 -1.46
CA GLU A 21 -18.48 15.38 -0.10
C GLU A 21 -17.11 15.95 0.29
N LEU A 22 -16.12 15.86 -0.61
CA LEU A 22 -14.79 16.45 -0.40
C LEU A 22 -14.86 17.97 -0.23
N CYS A 23 -15.59 18.68 -1.10
CA CYS A 23 -15.86 20.12 -0.96
C CYS A 23 -16.37 20.47 0.43
N GLN A 24 -17.37 19.72 0.92
CA GLN A 24 -17.99 19.97 2.21
C GLN A 24 -17.01 19.74 3.37
N HIS A 25 -16.27 18.63 3.35
CA HIS A 25 -15.27 18.35 4.38
C HIS A 25 -14.14 19.39 4.39
N LEU A 26 -13.67 19.79 3.21
CA LEU A 26 -12.64 20.81 3.04
C LEU A 26 -13.10 22.21 3.50
N ALA A 27 -14.38 22.55 3.33
CA ALA A 27 -14.95 23.80 3.82
C ALA A 27 -15.11 23.82 5.36
N ASN A 28 -15.37 22.65 5.95
CA ASN A 28 -15.59 22.51 7.40
C ASN A 28 -14.29 22.33 8.19
N GLY A 29 -13.21 21.88 7.55
CA GLY A 29 -11.89 21.73 8.16
C GLY A 29 -11.25 23.09 8.42
N GLY A 30 -11.18 23.50 9.70
CA GLY A 30 -10.42 24.69 10.11
C GLY A 30 -8.93 24.59 9.70
N ALA A 31 -8.24 25.73 9.72
CA ALA A 31 -6.91 26.02 9.14
C ALA A 31 -5.68 25.19 9.62
N GLY A 32 -5.85 23.97 10.14
CA GLY A 32 -4.81 23.19 10.82
C GLY A 32 -4.17 22.04 10.05
N ALA A 33 -4.73 21.57 8.93
CA ALA A 33 -4.13 20.50 8.12
C ALA A 33 -3.40 21.05 6.90
N ASP A 34 -2.22 20.49 6.59
CA ASP A 34 -1.52 20.81 5.34
C ASP A 34 -2.36 20.41 4.11
N GLY A 35 -2.09 21.02 2.95
CA GLY A 35 -2.97 20.89 1.78
C GLY A 35 -3.22 19.45 1.30
N LEU A 36 -2.23 18.54 1.39
CA LEU A 36 -2.38 17.15 0.93
C LEU A 36 -3.05 16.29 2.01
N GLN A 37 -2.69 16.50 3.28
CA GLN A 37 -3.35 15.85 4.42
C GLN A 37 -4.84 16.21 4.48
N ALA A 38 -5.22 17.45 4.16
CA ALA A 38 -6.61 17.88 4.09
C ALA A 38 -7.41 17.08 3.05
N ILE A 39 -6.84 16.86 1.85
CA ILE A 39 -7.46 16.02 0.81
C ILE A 39 -7.61 14.58 1.28
N PHE A 40 -6.57 13.99 1.86
CA PHE A 40 -6.65 12.62 2.38
C PHE A 40 -7.65 12.48 3.52
N THR A 41 -7.73 13.47 4.41
CA THR A 41 -8.71 13.49 5.50
C THR A 41 -10.12 13.56 4.94
N ALA A 42 -10.35 14.40 3.92
CA ALA A 42 -11.65 14.51 3.24
C ALA A 42 -12.02 13.21 2.50
N LEU A 43 -11.06 12.52 1.85
CA LEU A 43 -11.27 11.20 1.26
C LEU A 43 -11.63 10.15 2.32
N ALA A 44 -10.88 10.09 3.41
CA ALA A 44 -11.16 9.19 4.53
C ALA A 44 -12.55 9.45 5.14
N ALA A 45 -13.01 10.71 5.11
CA ALA A 45 -14.33 11.11 5.59
C ALA A 45 -15.46 10.79 4.60
N SER A 46 -15.19 10.84 3.28
CA SER A 46 -16.17 10.63 2.22
C SER A 46 -16.83 9.25 2.30
N GLU A 47 -18.15 9.22 2.36
CA GLU A 47 -18.92 7.98 2.34
C GLU A 47 -18.95 7.35 0.96
N THR A 48 -18.94 8.15 -0.08
CA THR A 48 -18.84 7.65 -1.44
C THR A 48 -17.46 7.01 -1.71
N PHE A 49 -16.36 7.58 -1.20
CA PHE A 49 -15.06 6.92 -1.28
C PHE A 49 -15.09 5.53 -0.64
N VAL A 50 -15.54 5.44 0.62
CA VAL A 50 -15.52 4.18 1.38
C VAL A 50 -16.48 3.14 0.79
N SER A 51 -17.69 3.52 0.40
CA SER A 51 -18.71 2.58 -0.08
C SER A 51 -18.53 2.19 -1.55
N HIS A 52 -18.04 3.10 -2.40
CA HIS A 52 -18.04 2.90 -3.85
C HIS A 52 -16.64 2.70 -4.45
N PHE A 53 -15.63 3.45 -4.00
CA PHE A 53 -14.32 3.45 -4.65
C PHE A 53 -13.30 2.56 -3.94
N TYR A 54 -13.15 2.66 -2.63
CA TYR A 54 -12.12 1.94 -1.88
C TYR A 54 -12.29 0.42 -2.04
N GLY A 55 -11.23 -0.21 -2.56
CA GLY A 55 -11.14 -1.64 -2.86
C GLY A 55 -11.93 -2.08 -4.11
N ARG A 56 -12.52 -1.17 -4.89
CA ARG A 56 -13.55 -1.50 -5.88
C ARG A 56 -13.45 -0.81 -7.24
N MET A 57 -13.03 0.45 -7.29
CA MET A 57 -13.03 1.23 -8.53
C MET A 57 -11.89 2.26 -8.51
N PRO A 58 -11.05 2.31 -9.56
CA PRO A 58 -10.05 3.35 -9.69
C PRO A 58 -10.68 4.69 -10.10
N PHE A 59 -10.03 5.78 -9.73
CA PHE A 59 -10.41 7.14 -10.12
C PHE A 59 -9.17 8.06 -10.11
N VAL A 60 -9.27 9.18 -10.82
CA VAL A 60 -8.23 10.23 -10.84
C VAL A 60 -8.70 11.43 -10.02
N LEU A 61 -7.77 12.01 -9.25
CA LEU A 61 -7.87 13.27 -8.53
C LEU A 61 -6.94 14.30 -9.16
N GLU A 62 -7.45 15.50 -9.40
CA GLU A 62 -6.66 16.65 -9.86
C GLU A 62 -6.17 17.47 -8.67
N CYS A 63 -4.96 17.18 -8.16
CA CYS A 63 -4.41 17.83 -6.97
C CYS A 63 -3.52 19.06 -7.27
N GLY A 64 -3.13 19.26 -8.53
CA GLY A 64 -2.33 20.42 -8.97
C GLY A 64 -1.00 20.53 -8.23
N GLU A 65 -0.66 21.76 -7.79
CA GLU A 65 0.61 22.09 -7.10
C GLU A 65 0.81 21.36 -5.75
N LEU A 66 -0.24 20.75 -5.19
CA LEU A 66 -0.08 19.91 -4.01
C LEU A 66 0.73 18.65 -4.30
N VAL A 67 0.77 18.21 -5.55
CA VAL A 67 1.47 17.01 -6.02
C VAL A 67 2.56 17.33 -7.04
N ALA A 68 2.33 18.31 -7.92
CA ALA A 68 3.28 18.69 -8.95
C ALA A 68 4.62 19.11 -8.34
N GLY A 69 5.73 18.58 -8.87
CA GLY A 69 7.09 18.91 -8.46
C GLY A 69 7.48 18.48 -7.04
N ARG A 70 6.66 17.67 -6.34
CA ARG A 70 7.00 17.20 -4.97
C ARG A 70 8.21 16.26 -4.94
N TRP A 71 8.46 15.56 -6.04
CA TRP A 71 9.63 14.72 -6.22
C TRP A 71 9.92 14.57 -7.71
N THR A 72 11.14 14.87 -8.12
CA THR A 72 11.60 14.82 -9.51
C THR A 72 12.84 13.95 -9.62
N LEU A 73 13.30 13.72 -10.85
CA LEU A 73 14.61 13.10 -11.09
C LEU A 73 15.73 13.85 -10.37
N GLU A 74 15.71 15.18 -10.34
CA GLU A 74 16.79 15.96 -9.72
C GLU A 74 16.81 15.79 -8.19
N GLU A 75 15.65 15.69 -7.53
CA GLU A 75 15.61 15.30 -6.11
C GLU A 75 16.12 13.86 -5.88
N GLN A 76 15.83 12.94 -6.80
CA GLN A 76 16.28 11.56 -6.66
C GLN A 76 17.79 11.40 -6.92
N LEU A 77 18.37 12.14 -7.86
CA LEU A 77 19.81 12.15 -8.12
C LEU A 77 20.60 12.68 -6.93
N ARG A 78 20.03 13.63 -6.15
CA ARG A 78 20.64 14.08 -4.88
C ARG A 78 20.91 12.94 -3.91
N LEU A 79 20.14 11.85 -3.94
CA LEU A 79 20.37 10.69 -3.07
C LEU A 79 21.72 10.00 -3.34
N LEU A 80 22.33 10.21 -4.52
CA LEU A 80 23.65 9.69 -4.87
C LEU A 80 24.80 10.49 -4.21
N HIS A 81 24.48 11.62 -3.58
CA HIS A 81 25.46 12.50 -2.95
C HIS A 81 25.30 12.45 -1.43
N HIS A 82 26.41 12.24 -0.72
CA HIS A 82 26.40 12.09 0.74
C HIS A 82 25.90 13.35 1.47
N GLU A 83 26.10 14.54 0.89
CA GLU A 83 25.67 15.83 1.45
C GLU A 83 24.14 15.94 1.61
N SER A 84 23.39 15.13 0.87
CA SER A 84 21.93 15.08 0.92
C SER A 84 21.37 14.40 2.16
N TYR A 85 22.22 13.79 3.00
CA TYR A 85 21.80 13.09 4.21
C TYR A 85 22.32 13.78 5.46
N GLU A 86 21.40 14.20 6.33
CA GLU A 86 21.71 14.87 7.61
C GLU A 86 22.70 14.07 8.47
N VAL A 87 22.55 12.74 8.52
CA VAL A 87 23.41 11.82 9.30
C VAL A 87 24.90 11.87 8.92
N PHE A 88 25.22 12.38 7.73
CA PHE A 88 26.59 12.45 7.21
C PHE A 88 27.27 13.80 7.42
N GLN A 89 26.55 14.83 7.86
CA GLN A 89 27.13 16.16 8.07
C GLN A 89 28.15 16.17 9.21
N GLU A 90 27.95 15.34 10.24
CA GLU A 90 28.82 15.25 11.43
C GLU A 90 29.70 13.99 11.45
N SER A 91 29.62 13.12 10.44
CA SER A 91 30.36 11.85 10.39
C SER A 91 31.72 11.98 9.69
N SER A 92 32.68 11.14 10.09
CA SER A 92 33.98 11.02 9.43
C SER A 92 33.82 10.55 7.97
N GLU A 93 34.68 11.01 7.05
CA GLU A 93 34.59 10.74 5.61
C GLU A 93 34.45 9.25 5.26
N GLU A 94 35.12 8.35 6.01
CA GLU A 94 35.05 6.90 5.81
C GLU A 94 33.66 6.26 6.04
N LYS A 95 32.73 6.98 6.70
CA LYS A 95 31.36 6.52 7.00
C LYS A 95 30.29 7.09 6.07
N ARG A 96 30.66 7.90 5.08
CA ARG A 96 29.75 8.59 4.16
C ARG A 96 29.51 7.77 2.89
N LYS A 97 28.57 6.84 2.93
CA LYS A 97 28.16 6.08 1.73
C LYS A 97 26.76 6.51 1.28
N PRO A 98 26.61 7.11 0.08
CA PRO A 98 25.30 7.41 -0.50
C PRO A 98 24.57 6.11 -0.87
N ILE A 99 23.33 6.21 -1.37
CA ILE A 99 22.63 5.00 -1.83
C ILE A 99 23.37 4.34 -2.98
N GLN A 100 23.39 3.01 -2.97
CA GLN A 100 23.98 2.20 -4.04
C GLN A 100 22.89 1.56 -4.90
N LEU A 101 23.25 1.10 -6.11
CA LEU A 101 22.36 0.23 -6.88
C LEU A 101 22.34 -1.15 -6.22
N THR A 102 21.35 -1.37 -5.39
CA THR A 102 21.16 -2.60 -4.59
C THR A 102 19.69 -3.00 -4.63
N GLY A 103 19.31 -4.07 -3.92
CA GLY A 103 17.95 -4.61 -3.94
C GLY A 103 16.80 -3.60 -3.85
N TYR A 104 16.99 -2.42 -3.24
CA TYR A 104 15.95 -1.39 -3.05
C TYR A 104 16.08 -0.16 -3.96
N SER A 105 17.24 0.08 -4.57
CA SER A 105 17.46 1.11 -5.60
C SER A 105 17.96 0.41 -6.87
N ARG A 106 17.06 0.20 -7.81
CA ARG A 106 17.30 -0.74 -8.94
C ARG A 106 16.66 -0.25 -10.22
N PHE A 107 17.11 -0.78 -11.34
CA PHE A 107 16.44 -0.58 -12.62
C PHE A 107 15.47 -1.73 -12.90
N THR A 108 14.38 -1.45 -13.61
CA THR A 108 13.64 -2.51 -14.29
C THR A 108 14.48 -3.10 -15.41
N HIS A 109 14.31 -4.39 -15.70
CA HIS A 109 15.05 -5.05 -16.77
C HIS A 109 14.87 -4.32 -18.12
N PRO A 110 15.94 -4.01 -18.88
CA PRO A 110 15.87 -3.20 -20.11
C PRO A 110 14.92 -3.73 -21.18
N ALA A 111 14.69 -5.05 -21.21
CA ALA A 111 13.73 -5.67 -22.11
C ALA A 111 12.30 -5.14 -21.93
N ILE A 112 11.94 -4.60 -20.75
CA ILE A 112 10.63 -3.99 -20.51
C ILE A 112 10.47 -2.72 -21.35
N GLY A 113 11.41 -1.79 -21.26
CA GLY A 113 11.39 -0.55 -22.05
C GLY A 113 11.46 -0.79 -23.56
N GLN A 114 11.97 -1.95 -23.97
CA GLN A 114 12.01 -2.39 -25.38
C GLN A 114 10.79 -3.21 -25.81
N ALA A 115 9.79 -3.39 -24.94
CA ALA A 115 8.63 -4.26 -25.17
C ALA A 115 8.98 -5.73 -25.52
N LYS A 116 10.12 -6.22 -25.03
CA LYS A 116 10.61 -7.61 -25.17
C LYS A 116 10.35 -8.47 -23.94
N ALA A 117 9.89 -7.88 -22.84
CA ALA A 117 9.49 -8.60 -21.62
C ALA A 117 8.01 -8.31 -21.30
N HIS A 118 7.30 -9.38 -20.94
CA HIS A 118 5.85 -9.33 -20.64
C HIS A 118 5.55 -9.50 -19.15
N SER A 119 6.57 -9.60 -18.30
CA SER A 119 6.46 -9.59 -16.84
C SER A 119 7.33 -8.49 -16.26
N PHE A 120 6.88 -7.91 -15.15
CA PHE A 120 7.64 -6.93 -14.40
C PHE A 120 8.79 -7.61 -13.68
N MET A 121 10.01 -7.15 -13.93
CA MET A 121 11.22 -7.72 -13.36
C MET A 121 12.31 -6.65 -13.22
N ALA A 122 13.14 -6.80 -12.21
CA ALA A 122 14.30 -5.94 -11.99
C ALA A 122 15.50 -6.43 -12.79
N ASP A 123 16.41 -5.51 -13.08
CA ASP A 123 17.75 -5.80 -13.57
C ASP A 123 18.67 -6.15 -12.40
N ASP A 124 19.42 -7.25 -12.50
CA ASP A 124 20.37 -7.67 -11.48
C ASP A 124 21.67 -6.85 -11.63
N GLN A 125 21.67 -5.67 -11.03
CA GLN A 125 22.78 -4.70 -11.08
C GLN A 125 23.50 -4.62 -9.73
N ARG A 126 23.49 -5.71 -8.94
CA ARG A 126 24.16 -5.77 -7.63
C ARG A 126 25.60 -5.28 -7.72
N ASP A 127 26.00 -4.52 -6.70
CA ASP A 127 27.37 -4.05 -6.48
C ASP A 127 27.92 -3.05 -7.52
N ARG A 128 27.05 -2.39 -8.29
CA ARG A 128 27.46 -1.26 -9.14
C ARG A 128 27.28 0.07 -8.43
N GLU A 129 28.30 0.92 -8.51
CA GLU A 129 28.21 2.29 -8.02
C GLU A 129 27.19 3.10 -8.85
N ALA A 130 26.28 3.76 -8.14
CA ALA A 130 25.28 4.64 -8.72
C ALA A 130 25.90 6.03 -8.94
N THR A 131 26.34 6.32 -10.16
CA THR A 131 26.72 7.69 -10.57
C THR A 131 25.56 8.30 -11.34
N GLU A 132 25.50 9.63 -11.42
CA GLU A 132 24.47 10.28 -12.24
C GLU A 132 24.54 9.82 -13.71
N ALA A 133 25.76 9.65 -14.24
CA ALA A 133 25.97 9.16 -15.60
C ALA A 133 25.41 7.74 -15.80
N SER A 134 25.71 6.82 -14.87
CA SER A 134 25.19 5.45 -14.97
C SER A 134 23.68 5.38 -14.78
N VAL A 135 23.11 6.23 -13.91
CA VAL A 135 21.66 6.35 -13.74
C VAL A 135 20.98 6.86 -15.01
N ARG A 136 21.49 7.94 -15.61
CA ARG A 136 20.94 8.49 -16.84
C ARG A 136 21.03 7.49 -17.99
N GLN A 137 22.12 6.73 -18.08
CA GLN A 137 22.23 5.62 -19.04
C GLN A 137 21.19 4.52 -18.79
N GLY A 138 20.98 4.13 -17.53
CA GLY A 138 19.96 3.13 -17.17
C GLY A 138 18.54 3.57 -17.54
N LEU A 139 18.24 4.87 -17.40
CA LEU A 139 16.94 5.46 -17.74
C LEU A 139 16.63 5.46 -19.24
N GLU A 140 17.62 5.29 -20.12
CA GLU A 140 17.38 5.20 -21.57
C GLU A 140 16.57 3.94 -21.95
N MET A 141 16.67 2.86 -21.16
CA MET A 141 15.99 1.59 -21.45
C MET A 141 15.20 1.01 -20.28
N GLY A 142 15.37 1.57 -19.08
CA GLY A 142 14.75 1.08 -17.85
C GLY A 142 14.03 2.18 -17.09
N THR A 143 13.31 1.75 -16.06
CA THR A 143 12.74 2.61 -15.03
C THR A 143 13.60 2.50 -13.79
N TRP A 144 14.09 3.62 -13.26
CA TRP A 144 14.76 3.63 -11.96
C TRP A 144 13.71 3.57 -10.86
N VAL A 145 13.78 2.51 -10.05
CA VAL A 145 12.87 2.20 -8.96
C VAL A 145 13.60 2.37 -7.63
N ILE A 146 13.03 3.21 -6.77
CA ILE A 146 13.36 3.22 -5.35
C ILE A 146 12.20 2.60 -4.60
N SER A 147 12.48 1.51 -3.88
CA SER A 147 11.55 0.93 -2.92
C SER A 147 11.69 1.64 -1.58
N SER A 148 10.57 1.85 -0.90
CA SER A 148 10.56 2.49 0.44
C SER A 148 11.26 3.86 0.49
N GLY A 149 10.93 4.76 -0.44
CA GLY A 149 11.46 6.14 -0.45
C GLY A 149 11.20 6.91 0.85
N ASN A 150 10.21 6.51 1.66
CA ASN A 150 9.96 7.04 3.01
C ASN A 150 11.13 6.87 3.98
N SER A 151 11.91 5.79 3.87
CA SER A 151 13.08 5.56 4.73
C SER A 151 14.30 6.35 4.26
N LEU A 152 14.31 6.83 3.01
CA LEU A 152 15.41 7.60 2.43
C LEU A 152 15.24 9.11 2.57
N SER A 153 14.03 9.63 2.32
CA SER A 153 13.76 11.07 2.21
C SER A 153 12.70 11.56 3.22
N PRO A 154 13.00 12.57 4.05
CA PRO A 154 12.02 13.18 4.94
C PRO A 154 10.82 13.78 4.20
N HIS A 155 11.02 14.21 2.94
CA HIS A 155 9.92 14.72 2.12
C HIS A 155 8.91 13.61 1.78
N LEU A 156 9.42 12.46 1.34
CA LEU A 156 8.60 11.28 1.02
C LEU A 156 7.95 10.69 2.28
N ALA A 157 8.68 10.67 3.41
CA ALA A 157 8.13 10.27 4.70
C ALA A 157 6.91 11.09 5.11
N ARG A 158 6.96 12.42 4.95
CA ARG A 158 5.82 13.31 5.28
C ARG A 158 4.58 13.04 4.43
N ILE A 159 4.75 12.65 3.16
CA ILE A 159 3.63 12.23 2.30
C ILE A 159 2.98 10.96 2.86
N CYS A 160 3.80 9.95 3.22
CA CYS A 160 3.30 8.73 3.85
C CYS A 160 2.60 9.01 5.19
N GLU A 161 3.19 9.87 6.03
CA GLU A 161 2.63 10.28 7.31
C GLU A 161 1.29 11.01 7.15
N ALA A 162 1.17 11.92 6.18
CA ALA A 162 -0.09 12.60 5.88
C ALA A 162 -1.21 11.60 5.53
N LEU A 163 -0.92 10.59 4.70
CA LEU A 163 -1.88 9.54 4.36
C LEU A 163 -2.19 8.65 5.57
N GLN A 164 -1.15 8.20 6.29
CA GLN A 164 -1.26 7.34 7.47
C GLN A 164 -2.13 7.99 8.56
N CYS A 165 -1.88 9.26 8.89
CA CYS A 165 -2.64 10.02 9.87
C CYS A 165 -4.09 10.23 9.44
N SER A 166 -4.31 10.56 8.17
CA SER A 166 -5.66 10.80 7.63
C SER A 166 -6.51 9.53 7.61
N PHE A 167 -5.92 8.41 7.20
CA PHE A 167 -6.61 7.13 7.08
C PHE A 167 -6.59 6.34 8.40
N GLN A 168 -5.79 6.79 9.39
CA GLN A 168 -5.57 6.14 10.69
C GLN A 168 -5.13 4.66 10.58
N VAL A 169 -4.42 4.32 9.51
CA VAL A 169 -3.88 2.97 9.27
C VAL A 169 -2.48 2.82 9.87
N PRO A 170 -2.01 1.60 10.19
CA PRO A 170 -0.75 1.42 10.89
C PRO A 170 0.50 1.70 10.06
N PHE A 171 0.55 1.27 8.80
CA PHE A 171 1.75 1.35 7.97
C PHE A 171 1.42 1.81 6.55
N VAL A 172 2.16 2.84 6.10
CA VAL A 172 2.13 3.38 4.74
C VAL A 172 3.55 3.52 4.25
N THR A 173 3.85 3.05 3.04
CA THR A 173 5.16 3.21 2.39
C THR A 173 5.01 3.86 1.03
N THR A 174 6.13 4.31 0.45
CA THR A 174 6.13 4.88 -0.89
C THR A 174 7.25 4.29 -1.73
N ASN A 175 6.92 3.90 -2.95
CA ASN A 175 7.91 3.59 -3.99
C ASN A 175 7.98 4.74 -4.99
N VAL A 176 9.14 4.93 -5.61
CA VAL A 176 9.35 5.94 -6.66
C VAL A 176 9.73 5.26 -7.96
N TYR A 177 9.11 5.69 -9.05
CA TYR A 177 9.36 5.17 -10.40
C TYR A 177 9.67 6.33 -11.34
N ILE A 178 10.89 6.35 -11.86
CA ILE A 178 11.33 7.32 -12.86
C ILE A 178 11.60 6.62 -14.18
N SER A 179 10.93 7.06 -15.23
CA SER A 179 11.10 6.54 -16.59
C SER A 179 11.34 7.70 -17.55
N ARG A 180 12.11 7.48 -18.61
CA ARG A 180 12.18 8.43 -19.73
C ARG A 180 10.81 8.55 -20.41
N LEU A 181 10.47 9.74 -20.92
CA LEU A 181 9.27 9.93 -21.74
C LEU A 181 9.41 9.20 -23.09
N ASP A 182 8.26 8.90 -23.70
CA ASP A 182 8.12 8.17 -24.95
C ASP A 182 8.59 6.69 -24.92
N SER A 183 8.64 6.09 -23.73
CA SER A 183 8.88 4.65 -23.57
C SER A 183 7.59 3.85 -23.84
N PRO A 184 7.62 2.82 -24.72
CA PRO A 184 6.45 2.03 -25.08
C PRO A 184 5.84 1.29 -23.89
N ILE A 185 6.67 0.82 -22.96
CA ILE A 185 6.25 0.12 -21.74
C ILE A 185 7.19 0.53 -20.59
N THR A 186 6.61 1.00 -19.48
CA THR A 186 7.34 1.27 -18.24
C THR A 186 7.07 0.21 -17.17
N ALA A 187 5.87 -0.39 -17.20
CA ALA A 187 5.56 -1.61 -16.47
C ALA A 187 4.59 -2.48 -17.30
N PRO A 188 4.90 -3.76 -17.58
CA PRO A 188 3.98 -4.69 -18.24
C PRO A 188 2.71 -4.91 -17.42
N LEU A 189 1.74 -5.65 -17.96
CA LEU A 189 0.50 -5.98 -17.25
C LEU A 189 0.81 -6.81 -15.99
N HIS A 190 0.46 -6.29 -14.82
CA HIS A 190 0.70 -6.94 -13.53
C HIS A 190 -0.33 -6.51 -12.48
N THR A 191 -0.27 -7.15 -11.30
CA THR A 191 -1.05 -6.74 -10.11
C THR A 191 -0.13 -6.43 -8.94
N ASP A 192 -0.67 -5.67 -7.98
CA ASP A 192 -0.04 -5.41 -6.69
C ASP A 192 -0.95 -5.85 -5.54
N ARG A 193 -0.34 -6.11 -4.38
CA ARG A 193 -1.05 -6.50 -3.14
C ARG A 193 -1.45 -5.32 -2.26
N PHE A 194 -1.39 -4.08 -2.78
CA PHE A 194 -1.62 -2.87 -2.00
C PHE A 194 -2.68 -1.96 -2.61
N ASP A 195 -3.48 -1.34 -1.75
CA ASP A 195 -4.27 -0.17 -2.12
C ASP A 195 -3.32 1.04 -2.19
N SER A 196 -3.29 1.72 -3.33
CA SER A 196 -2.25 2.73 -3.60
C SER A 196 -2.79 4.02 -4.18
N PHE A 197 -2.19 5.13 -3.80
CA PHE A 197 -2.33 6.43 -4.43
C PHE A 197 -1.08 6.71 -5.25
N ILE A 198 -1.22 6.72 -6.57
CA ILE A 198 -0.13 7.01 -7.48
C ILE A 198 -0.16 8.48 -7.83
N MET A 199 0.89 9.21 -7.43
CA MET A 199 1.04 10.65 -7.63
C MET A 199 1.98 10.91 -8.79
N GLN A 200 1.51 11.57 -9.85
CA GLN A 200 2.35 12.00 -10.96
C GLN A 200 3.01 13.34 -10.59
N THR A 201 4.29 13.31 -10.24
CA THR A 201 5.01 14.48 -9.70
C THR A 201 5.85 15.21 -10.74
N GLU A 202 6.18 14.56 -11.85
CA GLU A 202 6.97 15.15 -12.95
C GLU A 202 6.56 14.49 -14.27
N GLY A 203 6.48 15.25 -15.36
CA GLY A 203 6.14 14.71 -16.69
C GLY A 203 4.73 14.10 -16.75
N ALA A 204 4.57 13.04 -17.54
CA ALA A 204 3.29 12.37 -17.75
C ALA A 204 3.44 10.86 -18.02
N LYS A 205 2.47 10.08 -17.55
CA LYS A 205 2.44 8.61 -17.69
C LYS A 205 1.04 8.12 -18.00
N ARG A 206 0.90 7.24 -18.98
CA ARG A 206 -0.37 6.56 -19.31
C ARG A 206 -0.57 5.37 -18.39
N TRP A 207 -1.74 5.32 -17.77
CA TRP A 207 -2.19 4.25 -16.90
C TRP A 207 -3.38 3.54 -17.51
N ARG A 208 -3.27 2.23 -17.68
CA ARG A 208 -4.38 1.34 -18.03
C ARG A 208 -4.66 0.43 -16.85
N ILE A 209 -5.87 0.51 -16.28
CA ILE A 209 -6.30 -0.28 -15.13
C ILE A 209 -7.54 -1.07 -15.55
N PHE A 210 -7.49 -2.38 -15.34
CA PHE A 210 -8.52 -3.33 -15.68
C PHE A 210 -9.22 -3.80 -14.41
N ASP A 211 -10.44 -4.28 -14.54
CA ASP A 211 -11.12 -4.97 -13.47
C ASP A 211 -10.47 -6.34 -13.24
N THR A 212 -10.76 -6.90 -12.09
CA THR A 212 -10.41 -8.27 -11.73
C THR A 212 -11.25 -9.31 -12.48
N SER A 213 -10.82 -10.56 -12.41
CA SER A 213 -11.49 -11.71 -13.03
C SER A 213 -11.40 -12.94 -12.12
N ALA A 214 -11.94 -14.08 -12.56
CA ALA A 214 -11.71 -15.34 -11.86
C ALA A 214 -10.22 -15.77 -11.86
N ALA A 215 -9.46 -15.44 -12.91
CA ALA A 215 -8.03 -15.75 -13.01
C ALA A 215 -7.14 -14.76 -12.25
N VAL A 216 -7.65 -13.56 -12.00
CA VAL A 216 -6.99 -12.51 -11.22
C VAL A 216 -7.99 -11.94 -10.21
N PRO A 217 -8.25 -12.67 -9.12
CA PRO A 217 -9.29 -12.32 -8.16
C PRO A 217 -8.90 -11.07 -7.34
N ARG A 218 -9.93 -10.37 -6.84
CA ARG A 218 -9.75 -9.24 -5.91
C ARG A 218 -9.08 -9.68 -4.63
N TRP A 219 -8.32 -8.73 -4.09
CA TRP A 219 -7.74 -8.81 -2.76
C TRP A 219 -6.91 -10.08 -2.57
N PRO A 220 -5.83 -10.29 -3.34
CA PRO A 220 -4.94 -11.42 -3.10
C PRO A 220 -4.41 -11.42 -1.66
N VAL A 221 -4.31 -12.61 -1.08
CA VAL A 221 -3.76 -12.89 0.25
C VAL A 221 -2.61 -13.87 0.08
N LEU A 222 -1.37 -13.43 0.35
CA LEU A 222 -0.16 -14.12 -0.08
C LEU A 222 -0.05 -15.56 0.46
N ASP A 223 -0.26 -15.75 1.76
CA ASP A 223 -0.16 -17.05 2.45
C ASP A 223 -1.36 -17.97 2.22
N ALA A 224 -2.42 -17.47 1.57
CA ALA A 224 -3.49 -18.29 1.01
C ALA A 224 -3.14 -18.80 -0.41
N GLY A 225 -1.88 -18.66 -0.84
CA GLY A 225 -1.41 -19.07 -2.16
C GLY A 225 -1.80 -18.10 -3.28
N MET A 226 -2.12 -16.85 -2.94
CA MET A 226 -2.54 -15.83 -3.91
C MET A 226 -1.47 -14.74 -4.02
N SER A 227 -0.51 -14.92 -4.92
CA SER A 227 0.53 -13.93 -5.18
C SER A 227 0.05 -12.78 -6.05
N ASP A 228 0.83 -11.71 -6.10
CA ASP A 228 0.79 -10.81 -7.25
C ASP A 228 1.09 -11.56 -8.55
N ARG A 229 0.55 -11.02 -9.65
CA ARG A 229 0.61 -11.60 -10.99
C ARG A 229 1.37 -10.68 -11.93
N GLY A 230 1.92 -11.20 -13.01
CA GLY A 230 2.66 -10.42 -14.00
C GLY A 230 4.06 -10.00 -13.54
N LYS A 231 4.67 -10.73 -12.59
CA LYS A 231 5.98 -10.40 -12.01
C LYS A 231 6.91 -11.60 -11.97
N ALA A 232 8.22 -11.34 -11.96
CA ALA A 232 9.26 -12.35 -11.72
C ALA A 232 9.12 -13.62 -12.60
N GLY A 233 8.74 -13.45 -13.86
CA GLY A 233 8.56 -14.54 -14.82
C GLY A 233 7.12 -15.02 -14.99
N ASP A 234 6.21 -14.74 -14.04
CA ASP A 234 4.77 -14.92 -14.27
C ASP A 234 4.28 -13.87 -15.27
N VAL A 235 3.69 -14.33 -16.38
CA VAL A 235 3.16 -13.46 -17.43
C VAL A 235 1.65 -13.42 -17.30
N LEU A 236 1.11 -12.19 -17.18
CA LEU A 236 -0.32 -11.94 -17.14
C LEU A 236 -0.79 -11.44 -18.51
N TYR A 237 -1.72 -12.17 -19.12
CA TYR A 237 -2.27 -11.84 -20.43
C TYR A 237 -3.59 -11.07 -20.33
N LEU A 238 -3.90 -10.29 -21.37
CA LEU A 238 -5.08 -9.42 -21.39
C LEU A 238 -6.40 -10.22 -21.34
N GLU A 239 -6.41 -11.44 -21.87
CA GLU A 239 -7.56 -12.35 -21.87
C GLU A 239 -7.87 -12.89 -20.47
N GLN A 240 -6.93 -12.76 -19.53
CA GLN A 240 -7.09 -13.21 -18.15
C GLN A 240 -7.64 -12.11 -17.24
N VAL A 241 -7.71 -10.86 -17.68
CA VAL A 241 -8.17 -9.74 -16.84
C VAL A 241 -9.61 -9.35 -17.16
N GLY A 242 -10.22 -8.57 -16.27
CA GLY A 242 -11.55 -8.02 -16.48
C GLY A 242 -11.56 -6.84 -17.46
N PRO A 243 -12.73 -6.19 -17.65
CA PRO A 243 -12.85 -5.05 -18.56
C PRO A 243 -11.96 -3.87 -18.14
N LEU A 244 -11.53 -3.08 -19.13
CA LEU A 244 -10.81 -1.83 -18.89
C LEU A 244 -11.70 -0.84 -18.10
N LEU A 245 -11.21 -0.40 -16.95
CA LEU A 245 -11.89 0.54 -16.05
C LEU A 245 -11.39 1.97 -16.23
N LEU A 246 -10.08 2.13 -16.44
CA LEU A 246 -9.42 3.42 -16.58
C LEU A 246 -8.32 3.33 -17.63
N ASP A 247 -8.28 4.31 -18.54
CA ASP A 247 -7.20 4.51 -19.52
C ASP A 247 -6.97 6.01 -19.66
N GLU A 248 -6.02 6.54 -18.91
CA GLU A 248 -5.78 7.97 -18.76
C GLU A 248 -4.29 8.27 -18.80
N CYS A 249 -3.91 9.38 -19.46
CA CYS A 249 -2.57 9.94 -19.35
C CYS A 249 -2.52 10.91 -18.17
N LEU A 250 -1.96 10.45 -17.06
CA LEU A 250 -1.76 11.29 -15.88
C LEU A 250 -0.75 12.38 -16.18
N LYS A 251 -1.12 13.61 -15.85
CA LYS A 251 -0.25 14.78 -15.93
C LYS A 251 0.31 15.12 -14.56
N CYS A 252 1.41 15.88 -14.55
CA CYS A 252 1.98 16.43 -13.34
C CYS A 252 0.90 17.10 -12.45
N GLY A 253 0.79 16.68 -11.19
CA GLY A 253 -0.21 17.14 -10.23
C GLY A 253 -1.45 16.25 -10.09
N GLU A 254 -1.58 15.20 -10.91
CA GLU A 254 -2.71 14.26 -10.83
C GLU A 254 -2.35 13.03 -9.98
N VAL A 255 -3.38 12.46 -9.35
CA VAL A 255 -3.27 11.24 -8.52
C VAL A 255 -4.28 10.21 -9.00
N VAL A 256 -3.87 8.96 -9.21
CA VAL A 256 -4.82 7.85 -9.42
C VAL A 256 -4.89 6.98 -8.16
N TYR A 257 -6.10 6.64 -7.73
CA TYR A 257 -6.30 5.58 -6.74
C TYR A 257 -6.35 4.23 -7.48
N LEU A 258 -5.49 3.30 -7.09
CA LEU A 258 -5.41 1.94 -7.59
C LEU A 258 -5.79 0.96 -6.48
N PRO A 259 -6.93 0.27 -6.59
CA PRO A 259 -7.31 -0.71 -5.58
C PRO A 259 -6.43 -1.97 -5.64
N ARG A 260 -6.22 -2.59 -4.47
CA ARG A 260 -5.45 -3.83 -4.33
C ARG A 260 -5.93 -4.94 -5.26
N GLY A 261 -5.00 -5.56 -5.99
CA GLY A 261 -5.24 -6.70 -6.87
C GLY A 261 -5.71 -6.36 -8.29
N PHE A 262 -5.88 -5.07 -8.61
CA PHE A 262 -6.37 -4.67 -9.94
C PHE A 262 -5.24 -4.75 -10.98
N PRO A 263 -5.45 -5.47 -12.10
CA PRO A 263 -4.46 -5.55 -13.16
C PRO A 263 -4.23 -4.17 -13.78
N HIS A 264 -2.96 -3.82 -13.99
CA HIS A 264 -2.61 -2.55 -14.58
C HIS A 264 -1.30 -2.62 -15.37
N ALA A 265 -1.16 -1.70 -16.32
CA ALA A 265 0.02 -1.54 -17.16
C ALA A 265 0.29 -0.05 -17.37
N THR A 266 1.57 0.31 -17.53
CA THR A 266 1.98 1.70 -17.70
C THR A 266 2.92 1.90 -18.88
N SER A 267 2.83 3.07 -19.50
CA SER A 267 3.76 3.55 -20.52
C SER A 267 3.92 5.06 -20.42
N THR A 268 4.99 5.58 -21.00
CA THR A 268 5.18 7.03 -21.24
C THR A 268 5.12 7.36 -22.73
N PHE A 269 4.64 6.42 -23.55
CA PHE A 269 4.53 6.56 -25.00
C PHE A 269 3.57 7.68 -25.39
N ASP A 270 4.01 8.56 -26.28
CA ASP A 270 3.24 9.69 -26.81
C ASP A 270 2.73 10.62 -25.69
N THR A 271 3.56 10.83 -24.66
CA THR A 271 3.25 11.73 -23.54
C THR A 271 4.18 12.93 -23.46
N SER A 272 5.21 13.04 -24.31
CA SER A 272 6.14 14.17 -24.31
C SER A 272 5.46 15.52 -24.52
N SER A 273 4.39 15.58 -25.32
CA SER A 273 3.59 16.80 -25.52
C SER A 273 2.86 17.29 -24.26
N LEU A 274 2.71 16.43 -23.24
CA LEU A 274 2.08 16.73 -21.96
C LEU A 274 3.07 17.21 -20.90
N SER A 275 4.38 17.17 -21.19
CA SER A 275 5.45 17.62 -20.29
C SER A 275 6.19 18.81 -20.89
N THR A 276 6.17 19.96 -20.22
CA THR A 276 6.87 21.16 -20.69
C THR A 276 8.20 21.40 -19.99
N THR A 277 8.49 20.68 -18.91
CA THR A 277 9.61 20.97 -18.00
C THR A 277 10.62 19.84 -17.86
N SER A 278 10.30 18.62 -18.30
CA SER A 278 11.17 17.45 -18.13
C SER A 278 10.99 16.43 -19.25
N CYS A 279 12.07 15.74 -19.60
CA CYS A 279 12.05 14.56 -20.47
C CYS A 279 11.83 13.24 -19.70
N TYR A 280 11.53 13.32 -18.40
CA TYR A 280 11.25 12.19 -17.53
C TYR A 280 9.83 12.25 -16.98
N SER A 281 9.32 11.07 -16.65
CA SER A 281 8.11 10.90 -15.87
C SER A 281 8.47 10.34 -14.50
N THR A 282 8.18 11.10 -13.45
CA THR A 282 8.32 10.65 -12.05
C THR A 282 6.94 10.43 -11.44
N SER A 283 6.75 9.24 -10.87
CA SER A 283 5.53 8.89 -10.14
C SER A 283 5.85 8.26 -8.79
N LEU A 284 5.17 8.71 -7.75
CA LEU A 284 5.21 8.11 -6.41
C LEU A 284 4.04 7.14 -6.27
N THR A 285 4.28 5.92 -5.81
CA THR A 285 3.24 4.96 -5.44
C THR A 285 3.18 4.88 -3.92
N VAL A 286 2.20 5.55 -3.32
CA VAL A 286 2.01 5.62 -1.86
C VAL A 286 0.97 4.59 -1.44
N SER A 287 1.37 3.57 -0.69
CA SER A 287 0.62 2.33 -0.52
C SER A 287 0.24 2.05 0.94
N LEU A 288 -0.99 1.59 1.15
CA LEU A 288 -1.47 1.09 2.44
C LEU A 288 -1.05 -0.38 2.60
N LEU A 289 -0.30 -0.72 3.66
CA LEU A 289 0.28 -2.06 3.82
C LEU A 289 -0.63 -3.06 4.58
N LEU A 290 -1.94 -2.84 4.59
CA LEU A 290 -2.88 -3.60 5.44
C LEU A 290 -2.78 -5.12 5.24
N GLU A 291 -2.77 -5.60 4.00
CA GLU A 291 -2.64 -7.04 3.73
C GLU A 291 -1.27 -7.58 4.15
N SER A 292 -0.20 -6.86 3.82
CA SER A 292 1.16 -7.36 4.00
C SER A 292 1.63 -7.39 5.46
N VAL A 293 0.94 -6.67 6.35
CA VAL A 293 1.13 -6.78 7.80
C VAL A 293 0.04 -7.64 8.46
N GLY A 294 -0.69 -8.42 7.66
CA GLY A 294 -1.63 -9.45 8.11
C GLY A 294 -3.01 -8.93 8.52
N LEU A 295 -3.38 -7.69 8.22
CA LEU A 295 -4.65 -7.09 8.66
C LEU A 295 -5.79 -7.40 7.69
N THR A 296 -6.11 -8.70 7.54
CA THR A 296 -7.23 -9.22 6.76
C THR A 296 -8.20 -10.06 7.61
N MET A 297 -9.44 -10.21 7.14
CA MET A 297 -10.48 -10.95 7.88
C MET A 297 -10.06 -12.39 8.17
N ASP A 298 -9.47 -13.10 7.20
CA ASP A 298 -9.00 -14.48 7.39
C ASP A 298 -7.99 -14.62 8.55
N LYS A 299 -7.10 -13.64 8.72
CA LYS A 299 -6.05 -13.67 9.75
C LYS A 299 -6.59 -13.52 11.15
N VAL A 300 -7.54 -12.60 11.33
CA VAL A 300 -8.27 -12.45 12.61
C VAL A 300 -8.97 -13.75 12.99
N MET A 301 -9.64 -14.38 12.02
CA MET A 301 -10.37 -15.62 12.25
C MET A 301 -9.40 -16.76 12.57
N ARG A 302 -8.33 -16.94 11.79
CA ARG A 302 -7.32 -17.98 12.04
C ARG A 302 -6.65 -17.82 13.39
N CYS A 303 -6.36 -16.59 13.82
CA CYS A 303 -5.80 -16.31 15.14
C CYS A 303 -6.76 -16.77 16.25
N ALA A 304 -8.04 -16.40 16.17
CA ALA A 304 -9.04 -16.77 17.16
C ALA A 304 -9.26 -18.29 17.26
N ALA A 305 -9.43 -18.96 16.11
CA ALA A 305 -9.52 -20.43 16.07
C ALA A 305 -8.25 -21.10 16.59
N GLY A 306 -7.08 -20.52 16.30
CA GLY A 306 -5.78 -20.98 16.77
C GLY A 306 -5.60 -20.89 18.28
N ILE A 307 -6.03 -19.78 18.90
CA ILE A 307 -6.01 -19.61 20.35
C ILE A 307 -6.93 -20.63 21.03
N HIS A 308 -8.12 -20.87 20.46
CA HIS A 308 -9.08 -21.81 21.01
C HIS A 308 -8.64 -23.28 20.86
N GLU A 309 -8.36 -23.72 19.63
CA GLU A 309 -8.13 -25.14 19.34
C GLU A 309 -6.65 -25.53 19.29
N GLY A 310 -5.79 -24.62 18.82
CA GLY A 310 -4.47 -24.96 18.32
C GLY A 310 -3.40 -25.23 19.39
N ARG A 311 -3.65 -24.83 20.65
CA ARG A 311 -2.70 -24.98 21.77
C ARG A 311 -1.27 -24.51 21.44
N ASN A 312 -1.13 -23.53 20.56
CA ASN A 312 0.14 -22.99 20.04
C ASN A 312 1.03 -24.02 19.30
N GLN A 313 0.43 -25.05 18.68
CA GLN A 313 1.14 -26.04 17.85
C GLN A 313 0.76 -25.93 16.37
N LEU A 314 1.76 -25.78 15.50
CA LEU A 314 1.58 -25.71 14.05
C LEU A 314 1.00 -27.03 13.51
N GLY A 315 0.02 -26.96 12.61
CA GLY A 315 -0.60 -28.13 11.97
C GLY A 315 -1.57 -28.93 12.86
N GLN A 316 -1.99 -28.37 14.00
CA GLN A 316 -2.97 -29.00 14.91
C GLN A 316 -4.23 -28.16 15.12
N CYS A 317 -4.46 -27.14 14.28
CA CYS A 317 -5.65 -26.29 14.36
C CYS A 317 -6.52 -26.47 13.12
N PHE A 318 -7.46 -27.41 13.17
CA PHE A 318 -8.39 -27.67 12.08
C PHE A 318 -9.29 -26.45 11.79
N GLY A 319 -9.65 -25.64 12.79
CA GLY A 319 -10.40 -24.40 12.57
C GLY A 319 -9.63 -23.39 11.73
N ALA A 320 -8.35 -23.13 12.05
CA ALA A 320 -7.50 -22.25 11.25
C ALA A 320 -7.24 -22.81 9.83
N GLU A 321 -7.12 -24.13 9.69
CA GLU A 321 -7.00 -24.78 8.37
C GLU A 321 -8.27 -24.70 7.53
N GLU A 322 -9.47 -24.84 8.13
CA GLU A 322 -10.75 -24.65 7.45
C GLU A 322 -10.83 -23.23 6.86
N ILE A 323 -10.46 -22.23 7.66
CA ILE A 323 -10.43 -20.82 7.24
C ILE A 323 -9.41 -20.61 6.11
N LEU A 324 -8.17 -21.08 6.28
CA LEU A 324 -7.12 -20.96 5.25
C LEU A 324 -7.55 -21.59 3.93
N LYS A 325 -8.17 -22.78 3.98
CA LYS A 325 -8.68 -23.47 2.79
C LYS A 325 -9.82 -22.74 2.12
N ALA A 326 -10.63 -21.99 2.87
CA ALA A 326 -11.77 -21.21 2.40
C ALA A 326 -11.40 -19.81 1.87
N THR A 327 -10.26 -19.25 2.29
CA THR A 327 -9.83 -17.88 1.91
C THR A 327 -9.77 -17.65 0.39
N PRO A 328 -9.19 -18.55 -0.43
CA PRO A 328 -9.11 -18.33 -1.88
C PRO A 328 -10.48 -18.30 -2.58
N GLN A 329 -11.48 -19.03 -2.05
CA GLN A 329 -12.80 -19.15 -2.66
C GLN A 329 -13.77 -18.08 -2.17
N ASN A 330 -13.46 -17.38 -1.08
CA ASN A 330 -14.36 -16.41 -0.46
C ASN A 330 -13.74 -15.00 -0.44
N GLU A 331 -14.24 -14.11 -1.30
CA GLU A 331 -13.73 -12.74 -1.42
C GLU A 331 -13.77 -11.96 -0.11
N LEU A 332 -14.84 -12.09 0.66
CA LEU A 332 -15.01 -11.34 1.90
C LEU A 332 -13.98 -11.73 2.98
N MET A 333 -13.47 -12.95 2.97
CA MET A 333 -12.39 -13.38 3.87
C MET A 333 -11.06 -12.70 3.56
N ARG A 334 -10.88 -12.24 2.33
CA ARG A 334 -9.67 -11.55 1.87
C ARG A 334 -9.70 -10.04 2.08
N ALA A 335 -10.85 -9.49 2.48
CA ALA A 335 -10.99 -8.08 2.78
C ALA A 335 -10.02 -7.67 3.89
N THR A 336 -9.47 -6.46 3.78
CA THR A 336 -8.71 -5.85 4.89
C THR A 336 -9.66 -5.60 6.06
N LEU A 337 -9.13 -5.66 7.28
CA LEU A 337 -9.91 -5.34 8.48
C LEU A 337 -10.48 -3.91 8.39
N PRO A 338 -11.72 -3.68 8.85
CA PRO A 338 -12.32 -2.35 8.89
C PRO A 338 -11.70 -1.56 10.06
N ILE A 339 -10.51 -1.04 9.86
CA ILE A 339 -9.76 -0.22 10.84
C ILE A 339 -9.55 1.20 10.32
N GLY A 340 -9.19 2.11 11.22
CA GLY A 340 -8.99 3.53 10.88
C GLY A 340 -10.23 4.11 10.21
N PHE A 341 -10.06 4.71 9.03
CA PHE A 341 -11.19 5.28 8.27
C PHE A 341 -12.27 4.26 7.86
N LEU A 342 -11.96 2.96 7.87
CA LEU A 342 -12.91 1.89 7.57
C LEU A 342 -13.69 1.41 8.80
N ALA A 343 -13.31 1.80 10.02
CA ALA A 343 -13.93 1.30 11.25
C ALA A 343 -15.44 1.57 11.31
N ARG A 344 -15.87 2.68 10.69
CA ARG A 344 -17.30 3.03 10.60
C ARG A 344 -18.18 2.03 9.85
N ARG A 345 -17.58 1.10 9.08
CA ARG A 345 -18.33 0.04 8.40
C ARG A 345 -18.94 -0.96 9.39
N VAL A 346 -18.29 -1.17 10.53
CA VAL A 346 -18.73 -2.11 11.57
C VAL A 346 -19.22 -1.41 12.82
N ALA A 347 -18.81 -0.16 13.04
CA ALA A 347 -19.28 0.69 14.14
C ALA A 347 -19.50 2.14 13.64
N PRO A 348 -20.68 2.44 13.06
CA PRO A 348 -20.99 3.75 12.45
C PRO A 348 -20.78 4.97 13.34
N GLU A 349 -20.78 4.77 14.67
CA GLU A 349 -20.52 5.77 15.69
C GLU A 349 -19.07 6.29 15.67
N LEU A 350 -18.12 5.53 15.11
CA LEU A 350 -16.69 5.86 15.04
C LEU A 350 -16.33 6.87 13.96
N GLN A 351 -17.15 7.90 13.72
CA GLN A 351 -16.93 8.88 12.64
C GLN A 351 -15.57 9.57 12.72
N LEU A 352 -14.57 9.05 11.99
CA LEU A 352 -13.16 9.48 12.01
C LEU A 352 -12.61 9.85 13.40
N ALA A 353 -13.17 9.26 14.46
CA ALA A 353 -12.69 9.48 15.81
C ALA A 353 -11.21 9.12 15.82
N ARG A 354 -10.36 9.98 16.40
CA ARG A 354 -8.95 9.61 16.58
C ARG A 354 -8.94 8.38 17.47
N LEU A 355 -8.52 7.26 16.90
CA LEU A 355 -8.33 6.01 17.63
C LEU A 355 -7.16 6.23 18.60
N SER A 356 -7.44 6.78 19.78
CA SER A 356 -6.49 6.89 20.88
C SER A 356 -6.53 5.62 21.72
N GLU A 357 -5.39 5.30 22.33
CA GLU A 357 -5.30 4.22 23.30
C GLU A 357 -6.21 4.53 24.50
N GLY A 358 -7.03 3.58 24.92
CA GLY A 358 -7.80 3.66 26.17
C GLY A 358 -9.25 4.17 26.09
N ASP A 359 -9.81 4.40 24.90
CA ASP A 359 -11.27 4.62 24.79
C ASP A 359 -11.99 3.27 24.78
N GLU A 360 -12.30 2.77 25.98
CA GLU A 360 -12.97 1.48 26.20
C GLU A 360 -14.31 1.39 25.46
N LYS A 361 -15.04 2.50 25.34
CA LYS A 361 -16.33 2.53 24.66
C LYS A 361 -16.16 2.35 23.15
N LEU A 362 -15.18 3.02 22.55
CA LEU A 362 -14.90 2.87 21.13
C LEU A 362 -14.33 1.49 20.80
N GLU A 363 -13.51 0.93 21.70
CA GLU A 363 -13.04 -0.46 21.62
C GLU A 363 -14.24 -1.43 21.59
N GLU A 364 -15.14 -1.33 22.57
CA GLU A 364 -16.32 -2.20 22.67
C GLU A 364 -17.20 -2.11 21.42
N LEU A 365 -17.52 -0.90 20.94
CA LEU A 365 -18.31 -0.70 19.73
C LEU A 365 -17.69 -1.37 18.51
N TRP A 366 -16.38 -1.20 18.31
CA TRP A 366 -15.67 -1.81 17.19
C TRP A 366 -15.61 -3.34 17.31
N VAL A 367 -15.30 -3.86 18.50
CA VAL A 367 -15.24 -5.30 18.77
C VAL A 367 -16.59 -5.96 18.50
N GLU A 368 -17.69 -5.39 18.99
CA GLU A 368 -19.04 -5.92 18.73
C GLU A 368 -19.40 -5.88 17.24
N GLY A 369 -19.06 -4.80 16.55
CA GLY A 369 -19.24 -4.69 15.11
C GLY A 369 -18.48 -5.78 14.34
N MET A 370 -17.22 -6.00 14.72
CA MET A 370 -16.36 -7.03 14.13
C MET A 370 -16.84 -8.45 14.41
N VAL A 371 -17.33 -8.74 15.62
CA VAL A 371 -17.91 -10.05 15.96
C VAL A 371 -19.11 -10.34 15.07
N LYS A 372 -20.02 -9.38 14.88
CA LYS A 372 -21.17 -9.52 13.98
C LYS A 372 -20.75 -9.76 12.53
N GLU A 373 -19.73 -9.04 12.06
CA GLU A 373 -19.18 -9.22 10.72
C GLU A 373 -18.61 -10.64 10.55
N VAL A 374 -17.82 -11.12 11.52
CA VAL A 374 -17.27 -12.49 11.49
C VAL A 374 -18.37 -13.54 11.54
N GLN A 375 -19.39 -13.37 12.36
CA GLN A 375 -20.55 -14.29 12.40
C GLN A 375 -21.27 -14.35 11.04
N SER A 376 -21.42 -13.20 10.37
CA SER A 376 -21.96 -13.13 9.00
C SER A 376 -21.08 -13.88 8.00
N LEU A 377 -19.76 -13.73 8.10
CA LEU A 377 -18.79 -14.44 7.25
C LEU A 377 -18.83 -15.95 7.47
N VAL A 378 -18.86 -16.41 8.72
CA VAL A 378 -18.95 -17.83 9.07
C VAL A 378 -20.18 -18.48 8.43
N LYS A 379 -21.32 -17.78 8.48
CA LYS A 379 -22.55 -18.23 7.84
C LYS A 379 -22.44 -18.26 6.32
N THR A 380 -21.88 -17.21 5.72
CA THR A 380 -21.78 -17.03 4.27
C THR A 380 -20.77 -18.01 3.64
N CYS A 381 -19.65 -18.25 4.30
CA CYS A 381 -18.56 -19.10 3.82
C CYS A 381 -18.74 -20.58 4.20
N GLY A 382 -19.75 -20.90 5.02
CA GLY A 382 -20.06 -22.29 5.40
C GLY A 382 -19.02 -22.94 6.32
N LEU A 383 -18.43 -22.18 7.25
CA LEU A 383 -17.40 -22.65 8.17
C LEU A 383 -18.03 -23.51 9.28
N ALA A 384 -18.18 -24.81 9.01
CA ALA A 384 -18.93 -25.73 9.85
C ALA A 384 -18.25 -25.95 11.20
N ARG A 385 -16.91 -26.00 11.21
CA ARG A 385 -16.16 -26.21 12.44
C ARG A 385 -16.25 -24.99 13.36
N TRP A 386 -16.04 -23.80 12.82
CA TRP A 386 -16.26 -22.56 13.58
C TRP A 386 -17.66 -22.53 14.19
N LYS A 387 -18.69 -22.85 13.40
CA LYS A 387 -20.07 -22.85 13.86
C LYS A 387 -20.32 -23.84 15.00
N SER A 388 -19.60 -24.97 15.04
CA SER A 388 -19.76 -25.97 16.10
C SER A 388 -19.16 -25.58 17.46
N GLN A 389 -18.31 -24.55 17.49
CA GLN A 389 -17.60 -24.04 18.67
C GLN A 389 -17.77 -22.52 18.79
N ALA A 390 -18.94 -22.02 18.39
CA ALA A 390 -19.12 -20.59 18.18
C ALA A 390 -18.94 -19.78 19.46
N GLU A 391 -19.39 -20.29 20.61
CA GLU A 391 -19.29 -19.58 21.89
C GLU A 391 -17.82 -19.43 22.32
N GLU A 392 -17.04 -20.51 22.29
CA GLU A 392 -15.66 -20.51 22.75
C GLU A 392 -14.70 -19.80 21.79
N VAL A 393 -14.93 -19.92 20.48
CA VAL A 393 -14.15 -19.19 19.47
C VAL A 393 -14.51 -17.71 19.48
N GLU A 394 -15.75 -17.33 19.80
CA GLU A 394 -16.12 -15.92 19.94
C GLU A 394 -15.41 -15.24 21.11
N GLU A 395 -15.25 -15.93 22.25
CA GLU A 395 -14.43 -15.41 23.37
C GLU A 395 -12.99 -15.14 22.92
N SER A 396 -12.40 -16.08 22.19
CA SER A 396 -11.04 -15.94 21.63
C SER A 396 -10.97 -14.81 20.60
N LEU A 397 -12.00 -14.66 19.75
CA LEU A 397 -12.10 -13.59 18.77
C LEU A 397 -12.13 -12.22 19.44
N ARG A 398 -12.95 -12.04 20.48
CA ARG A 398 -13.04 -10.79 21.25
C ARG A 398 -11.68 -10.42 21.84
N ARG A 399 -10.96 -11.39 22.42
CA ARG A 399 -9.60 -11.19 22.95
C ARG A 399 -8.62 -10.72 21.87
N VAL A 400 -8.65 -11.35 20.68
CA VAL A 400 -7.81 -10.94 19.54
C VAL A 400 -8.15 -9.53 19.09
N LEU A 401 -9.43 -9.22 18.91
CA LEU A 401 -9.88 -7.90 18.45
C LEU A 401 -9.50 -6.78 19.43
N SER A 402 -9.73 -6.97 20.74
CA SER A 402 -9.28 -6.02 21.78
C SER A 402 -7.77 -5.82 21.77
N TYR A 403 -6.99 -6.89 21.61
CA TYR A 403 -5.53 -6.79 21.48
C TYR A 403 -5.14 -5.94 20.26
N MET A 404 -5.73 -6.23 19.10
CA MET A 404 -5.48 -5.52 17.85
C MET A 404 -5.82 -4.04 17.96
N TRP A 405 -6.99 -3.71 18.53
CA TRP A 405 -7.43 -2.33 18.73
C TRP A 405 -6.38 -1.51 19.48
N ARG A 406 -5.86 -2.05 20.59
CA ARG A 406 -4.81 -1.42 21.42
C ARG A 406 -3.44 -1.40 20.74
N ALA A 407 -3.22 -2.27 19.75
CA ALA A 407 -1.98 -2.29 18.97
C ALA A 407 -1.95 -1.20 17.88
N LEU A 408 -3.10 -0.78 17.34
CA LEU A 408 -3.15 0.15 16.20
C LEU A 408 -2.49 1.53 16.46
N PRO A 409 -2.74 2.23 17.58
CA PRO A 409 -2.07 3.51 17.85
C PRO A 409 -0.56 3.35 18.02
N ARG A 410 -0.13 2.28 18.71
CA ARG A 410 1.27 1.93 18.91
C ARG A 410 1.97 1.58 17.58
N ALA A 411 1.25 0.94 16.65
CA ALA A 411 1.77 0.63 15.31
C ALA A 411 2.07 1.89 14.51
N ARG A 412 1.17 2.89 14.54
CA ARG A 412 1.40 4.18 13.89
C ARG A 412 2.61 4.90 14.47
N GLN A 413 2.71 4.94 15.80
CA GLN A 413 3.88 5.52 16.47
C GLN A 413 5.17 4.77 16.09
N CYS A 414 5.16 3.44 16.12
CA CYS A 414 6.29 2.61 15.69
C CYS A 414 6.71 2.93 14.26
N CYS A 415 5.76 3.09 13.34
CA CYS A 415 6.03 3.48 11.97
C CYS A 415 6.72 4.85 11.89
N GLN A 416 6.16 5.86 12.55
CA GLN A 416 6.72 7.21 12.58
C GLN A 416 8.13 7.24 13.16
N GLU A 417 8.42 6.42 14.17
CA GLU A 417 9.73 6.39 14.84
C GLU A 417 10.79 5.54 14.10
N ARG A 418 10.37 4.44 13.43
CA ARG A 418 11.27 3.38 12.96
C ARG A 418 11.23 3.08 11.46
N VAL A 419 10.18 3.50 10.75
CA VAL A 419 9.98 3.22 9.30
C VAL A 419 10.19 4.48 8.47
N TYR A 420 9.98 5.66 9.06
CA TYR A 420 10.14 6.95 8.40
C TYR A 420 11.49 7.58 8.68
N SER A 421 12.09 8.18 7.66
CA SER A 421 13.33 8.96 7.77
C SER A 421 13.20 10.19 8.67
N THR A 422 11.98 10.65 8.96
CA THR A 422 11.70 11.68 9.98
C THR A 422 11.82 11.14 11.41
N GLY A 423 11.74 9.83 11.58
CA GLY A 423 11.81 9.11 12.85
C GLY A 423 13.22 9.07 13.45
N LYS A 424 13.28 8.94 14.78
CA LYS A 424 14.55 8.96 15.52
C LYS A 424 15.50 7.82 15.14
N VAL A 425 14.96 6.64 14.83
CA VAL A 425 15.80 5.45 14.58
C VAL A 425 16.51 5.54 13.24
N LEU A 426 15.79 5.85 12.15
CA LEU A 426 16.40 5.87 10.82
C LEU A 426 17.30 7.08 10.59
N LYS A 427 17.10 8.17 11.34
CA LYS A 427 17.97 9.37 11.30
C LYS A 427 19.42 9.06 11.62
N GLU A 428 19.68 8.06 12.45
CA GLU A 428 21.04 7.70 12.89
C GLU A 428 21.71 6.64 11.99
N ILE A 429 21.01 6.18 10.95
CA ILE A 429 21.42 5.05 10.11
C ILE A 429 21.73 5.53 8.69
N GLY A 430 22.80 5.00 8.09
CA GLY A 430 23.15 5.27 6.69
C GLY A 430 22.09 4.72 5.72
N PRO A 431 21.82 5.38 4.58
CA PRO A 431 20.62 5.15 3.78
C PRO A 431 20.47 3.71 3.28
N ASP A 432 21.54 3.06 2.81
CA ASP A 432 21.49 1.65 2.35
C ASP A 432 21.17 0.65 3.48
N GLN A 433 21.43 1.01 4.75
CA GLN A 433 21.14 0.17 5.91
C GLN A 433 19.72 0.36 6.45
N ARG A 434 19.03 1.45 6.07
CA ARG A 434 17.71 1.79 6.61
C ARG A 434 16.66 0.77 6.22
N HIS A 435 16.76 0.20 5.03
CA HIS A 435 15.77 -0.75 4.51
C HIS A 435 15.65 -2.03 5.36
N GLU A 436 16.76 -2.60 5.84
CA GLU A 436 16.70 -3.80 6.69
C GLU A 436 16.02 -3.49 8.04
N VAL A 437 16.27 -2.30 8.59
CA VAL A 437 15.65 -1.85 9.84
C VAL A 437 14.17 -1.58 9.66
N GLU A 438 13.80 -0.95 8.55
CA GLU A 438 12.42 -0.70 8.15
C GLU A 438 11.65 -2.01 7.98
N GLU A 439 12.18 -2.96 7.20
CA GLU A 439 11.53 -4.25 6.96
C GLU A 439 11.32 -5.00 8.28
N LYS A 440 12.34 -5.06 9.14
CA LYS A 440 12.20 -5.65 10.47
C LYS A 440 11.10 -4.98 11.30
N ALA A 441 11.03 -3.65 11.27
CA ALA A 441 10.00 -2.90 12.00
C ALA A 441 8.58 -3.18 11.48
N LEU A 442 8.41 -3.35 10.16
CA LEU A 442 7.13 -3.68 9.53
C LEU A 442 6.69 -5.12 9.85
N VAL A 443 7.61 -6.09 9.70
CA VAL A 443 7.31 -7.53 9.80
C VAL A 443 7.16 -8.00 11.24
N GLN A 444 7.89 -7.39 12.18
CA GLN A 444 7.94 -7.86 13.57
C GLN A 444 6.94 -7.14 14.49
N PHE A 445 6.16 -6.17 13.99
CA PHE A 445 5.19 -5.48 14.84
C PHE A 445 4.08 -6.46 15.30
N PRO A 446 3.84 -6.59 16.62
CA PRO A 446 2.92 -7.60 17.14
C PRO A 446 1.47 -7.11 17.04
N PHE A 447 0.81 -7.37 15.91
CA PHE A 447 -0.63 -7.14 15.78
C PHE A 447 -1.49 -8.21 16.44
N TYR A 448 -0.95 -9.40 16.68
CA TYR A 448 -1.69 -10.54 17.22
C TYR A 448 -1.13 -10.97 18.58
N PRO A 449 -1.97 -11.51 19.48
CA PRO A 449 -1.51 -12.15 20.71
C PRO A 449 -0.48 -13.23 20.42
N GLU A 450 0.52 -13.37 21.29
CA GLU A 450 1.62 -14.33 21.11
C GLU A 450 1.14 -15.77 21.00
N GLU A 451 0.04 -16.12 21.67
CA GLU A 451 -0.51 -17.47 21.62
C GLU A 451 -1.09 -17.79 20.23
N GLY A 452 -1.73 -16.81 19.59
CA GLY A 452 -2.41 -17.01 18.30
C GLY A 452 -1.59 -16.65 17.07
N ILE A 453 -0.45 -15.96 17.24
CA ILE A 453 0.28 -15.35 16.12
C ILE A 453 0.75 -16.36 15.08
N ILE A 454 1.10 -17.58 15.49
CA ILE A 454 1.57 -18.63 14.56
C ILE A 454 0.52 -19.01 13.50
N TYR A 455 -0.76 -18.76 13.79
CA TYR A 455 -1.87 -19.03 12.86
C TYR A 455 -2.21 -17.84 11.97
N ALA A 456 -1.67 -16.65 12.24
CA ALA A 456 -1.99 -15.40 11.54
C ALA A 456 -0.78 -14.74 10.86
N ARG A 457 0.43 -15.32 10.95
CA ARG A 457 1.61 -14.76 10.29
C ARG A 457 1.48 -14.81 8.77
N SER A 458 1.61 -13.65 8.13
CA SER A 458 1.98 -13.55 6.72
C SER A 458 3.47 -13.88 6.56
N PRO A 459 3.90 -14.58 5.49
CA PRO A 459 5.29 -14.58 5.07
C PRO A 459 5.76 -13.15 4.84
N SER A 460 7.03 -12.86 5.12
CA SER A 460 7.57 -11.50 5.03
C SER A 460 7.43 -10.94 3.61
N ILE A 461 7.35 -9.62 3.49
CA ILE A 461 7.19 -8.87 2.23
C ILE A 461 8.27 -9.24 1.20
N ASN A 462 9.45 -9.69 1.66
CA ASN A 462 10.57 -10.14 0.84
C ASN A 462 10.91 -11.64 0.99
N SER A 463 10.14 -12.43 1.74
CA SER A 463 10.37 -13.87 1.81
C SER A 463 9.83 -14.52 0.54
N PRO A 464 10.63 -15.28 -0.22
CA PRO A 464 10.09 -16.11 -1.28
C PRO A 464 9.04 -17.04 -0.66
N VAL A 465 7.86 -17.10 -1.28
CA VAL A 465 6.86 -18.11 -0.96
C VAL A 465 7.57 -19.47 -1.03
N PRO A 466 7.57 -20.30 0.03
CA PRO A 466 8.08 -21.65 -0.09
C PRO A 466 7.27 -22.31 -1.21
N VAL A 467 7.96 -22.70 -2.28
CA VAL A 467 7.36 -23.58 -3.29
C VAL A 467 7.02 -24.87 -2.55
N LEU A 468 5.72 -25.15 -2.40
CA LEU A 468 5.23 -26.43 -1.88
C LEU A 468 5.58 -27.56 -2.85
#